data_AF-A0A2D9HFS0-F1
#
_entry.id   AF-A0A2D9HFS0-F1
#
_cell.length_a   1.000
_cell.length_b   1.000
_cell.length_c   1.000
_cell.angle_alpha   90.00
_cell.angle_beta   90.00
_cell.angle_gamma   90.00
#
_symmetry.space_group_name_H-M   'P 1'
#
loop_
_entity.id
_entity.type
_entity.pdbx_description
1 polymer ?
#
loop_
_entity_poly.entity_id
_entity_poly.type
_entity_poly.pdbx_seq_one_letter_code
_entity_poly.pdbx_strand_id
1 'polypeptide(L)'
;MRIVIGFLFLLSACSQEEIAISHHDLTGHRLLVLQTDYMTGLYAEFFTGSLQFSERQGPAAGDVVLVDGRTGPMLLQRSQSDSLLLLDETLSITDEWPLAAGTNIHDAQIIGQDLFIAAYGLADILILDATGQLKNRISLTDYTDADGRPEVHQLHLINNKLYVTLQNLDFSQGLTPQVPDHGRLLVIDPETQIIEADYPIPPNPLTDLISKNSNLYLLGCNGSWSHQNTGGIFQFDPATPDRGELIIDKESLGGDLTGTHSLAYFEDRLWLTISATDEGSQLVSFNSQGGDRQVHFKTEEWALGCLYVSTDRLWLCDRSAGVSGLRQSTDGFSNLIETRLPPSQLLNLD
;
A
#
# COMPACT_ATOMS: atom_id res chain seq x y z
N MET A 1 -51.01 53.99 -35.56
CA MET A 1 -49.76 53.75 -36.30
C MET A 1 -48.92 52.79 -35.48
N ARG A 2 -48.81 51.53 -35.90
CA ARG A 2 -48.09 50.47 -35.16
C ARG A 2 -46.58 50.67 -35.38
N ILE A 3 -45.81 50.80 -34.31
CA ILE A 3 -44.35 50.67 -34.33
C ILE A 3 -44.03 49.35 -33.65
N VAL A 4 -43.52 48.41 -34.45
CA VAL A 4 -42.95 47.15 -34.00
C VAL A 4 -41.52 47.44 -33.57
N ILE A 5 -41.20 47.26 -32.29
CA ILE A 5 -39.82 47.31 -31.79
C ILE A 5 -39.31 45.87 -31.79
N GLY A 6 -38.41 45.58 -32.75
CA GLY A 6 -37.72 44.31 -32.85
C GLY A 6 -36.64 44.21 -31.76
N PHE A 7 -36.66 43.08 -31.06
CA PHE A 7 -35.65 42.64 -30.10
C PHE A 7 -34.33 42.34 -30.82
N LEU A 8 -33.22 42.85 -30.29
CA LEU A 8 -31.87 42.42 -30.64
C LEU A 8 -31.23 41.82 -29.37
N PHE A 9 -31.27 40.50 -29.22
CA PHE A 9 -30.50 39.79 -28.22
C PHE A 9 -29.10 39.51 -28.79
N LEU A 10 -28.09 40.16 -28.22
CA LEU A 10 -26.68 39.78 -28.42
C LEU A 10 -26.41 38.53 -27.58
N LEU A 11 -26.35 37.37 -28.24
CA LEU A 11 -25.78 36.17 -27.67
C LEU A 11 -24.26 36.33 -27.65
N SER A 12 -23.68 36.62 -26.49
CA SER A 12 -22.23 36.46 -26.29
C SER A 12 -21.94 34.96 -26.17
N ALA A 13 -21.46 34.35 -27.25
CA ALA A 13 -20.80 33.06 -27.15
C ALA A 13 -19.47 33.27 -26.41
N CYS A 14 -19.39 32.85 -25.15
CA CYS A 14 -18.10 32.49 -24.57
C CYS A 14 -17.71 31.16 -25.23
N SER A 15 -16.82 31.20 -26.21
CA SER A 15 -16.06 30.01 -26.57
C SER A 15 -15.18 29.68 -25.37
N GLN A 16 -15.58 28.68 -24.60
CA GLN A 16 -14.68 28.02 -23.66
C GLN A 16 -13.68 27.28 -24.55
N GLU A 17 -12.48 27.83 -24.71
CA GLU A 17 -11.34 27.04 -25.19
C GLU A 17 -11.13 25.93 -24.15
N GLU A 18 -11.69 24.76 -24.40
CA GLU A 18 -11.12 23.53 -23.87
C GLU A 18 -9.69 23.47 -24.41
N ILE A 19 -8.73 23.82 -23.55
CA ILE A 19 -7.37 23.35 -23.72
C ILE A 19 -7.44 21.84 -23.53
N ALA A 20 -7.77 21.13 -24.61
CA ALA A 20 -7.56 19.71 -24.69
C ALA A 20 -6.05 19.50 -24.53
N ILE A 21 -5.62 19.10 -23.33
CA ILE A 21 -4.26 18.63 -23.10
C ILE A 21 -4.14 17.39 -23.97
N SER A 22 -3.62 17.54 -25.18
CA SER A 22 -3.41 16.41 -26.05
C SER A 22 -2.44 15.46 -25.34
N HIS A 23 -2.69 14.15 -25.41
CA HIS A 23 -1.81 13.10 -24.85
C HIS A 23 -0.32 13.19 -25.30
N HIS A 24 0.03 14.12 -26.20
CA HIS A 24 1.39 14.37 -26.67
C HIS A 24 2.32 15.10 -25.67
N ASP A 25 1.81 15.66 -24.57
CA ASP A 25 2.65 16.42 -23.60
C ASP A 25 2.97 15.65 -22.30
N LEU A 26 2.43 14.44 -22.11
CA LEU A 26 2.70 13.61 -20.94
C LEU A 26 4.01 12.82 -21.13
N THR A 27 4.92 12.89 -20.16
CA THR A 27 6.27 12.30 -20.27
C THR A 27 6.72 11.61 -18.99
N GLY A 28 7.70 10.72 -19.09
CA GLY A 28 8.26 9.96 -17.97
C GLY A 28 7.51 8.66 -17.69
N HIS A 29 7.84 8.04 -16.56
CA HIS A 29 7.23 6.80 -16.10
C HIS A 29 5.77 6.99 -15.70
N ARG A 30 4.96 5.95 -15.92
CA ARG A 30 3.55 5.91 -15.56
C ARG A 30 3.37 5.28 -14.18
N LEU A 31 2.70 5.99 -13.28
CA LEU A 31 2.28 5.48 -11.98
C LEU A 31 0.76 5.45 -11.90
N LEU A 32 0.21 4.41 -11.27
CA LEU A 32 -1.15 4.44 -10.76
C LEU A 32 -1.14 4.98 -9.34
N VAL A 33 -1.92 6.03 -9.09
CA VAL A 33 -2.06 6.64 -7.78
C VAL A 33 -3.40 6.24 -7.18
N LEU A 34 -3.38 5.45 -6.11
CA LEU A 34 -4.56 5.19 -5.30
C LEU A 34 -4.79 6.35 -4.35
N GLN A 35 -6.02 6.84 -4.29
CA GLN A 35 -6.38 7.99 -3.48
C GLN A 35 -7.68 7.70 -2.73
N THR A 36 -7.72 8.00 -1.43
CA THR A 36 -8.87 7.74 -0.58
C THR A 36 -8.91 8.61 0.67
N ASP A 37 -10.11 8.97 1.11
CA ASP A 37 -10.43 9.59 2.40
C ASP A 37 -11.08 8.60 3.40
N TYR A 38 -10.97 7.29 3.15
CA TYR A 38 -11.63 6.20 3.88
C TYR A 38 -13.16 6.13 3.77
N MET A 39 -13.78 7.07 3.05
CA MET A 39 -15.22 7.05 2.74
C MET A 39 -15.46 6.81 1.25
N THR A 40 -14.58 7.34 0.41
CA THR A 40 -14.57 7.23 -1.04
C THR A 40 -13.14 6.95 -1.52
N GLY A 41 -13.02 6.33 -2.70
CA GLY A 41 -11.73 6.08 -3.32
C GLY A 41 -11.76 6.39 -4.82
N LEU A 42 -10.57 6.66 -5.35
CA LEU A 42 -10.33 6.76 -6.77
C LEU A 42 -8.91 6.32 -7.09
N TYR A 43 -8.70 5.88 -8.33
CA TYR A 43 -7.37 5.69 -8.88
C TYR A 43 -7.18 6.64 -10.07
N ALA A 44 -5.95 7.10 -10.29
CA ALA A 44 -5.62 7.94 -11.44
C ALA A 44 -4.20 7.67 -11.95
N GLU A 45 -4.02 7.74 -13.26
CA GLU A 45 -2.71 7.64 -13.91
C GLU A 45 -1.94 8.95 -13.80
N PHE A 46 -0.68 8.84 -13.39
CA PHE A 46 0.24 9.95 -13.18
C PHE A 46 1.52 9.75 -13.97
N PHE A 47 2.01 10.82 -14.61
CA PHE A 47 3.24 10.82 -15.40
C PHE A 47 4.34 11.58 -14.66
N THR A 48 5.42 10.88 -14.32
CA THR A 48 6.51 11.37 -13.46
C THR A 48 7.43 12.42 -14.12
N GLY A 49 7.47 12.50 -15.45
CA GLY A 49 8.30 13.45 -16.18
C GLY A 49 7.62 14.81 -16.36
N SER A 50 6.33 14.79 -16.72
CA SER A 50 5.51 16.01 -16.81
C SER A 50 4.92 16.44 -15.46
N LEU A 51 4.96 15.57 -14.45
CA LEU A 51 4.34 15.79 -13.13
C LEU A 51 2.84 16.07 -13.22
N GLN A 52 2.15 15.33 -14.10
CA GLN A 52 0.75 15.55 -14.43
C GLN A 52 -0.05 14.25 -14.41
N PHE A 53 -1.30 14.35 -13.95
CA PHE A 53 -2.30 13.31 -14.11
C PHE A 53 -2.83 13.27 -15.55
N SER A 54 -3.07 12.08 -16.07
CA SER A 54 -3.81 11.92 -17.32
C SER A 54 -5.32 11.95 -17.07
N GLU A 55 -6.11 11.84 -18.15
CA GLU A 55 -7.55 11.69 -18.04
C GLU A 55 -7.99 10.29 -17.57
N ARG A 56 -7.07 9.31 -17.57
CA ARG A 56 -7.34 7.94 -17.16
C ARG A 56 -7.43 7.83 -15.64
N GLN A 57 -8.64 7.65 -15.17
CA GLN A 57 -8.97 7.53 -13.75
C GLN A 57 -10.28 6.76 -13.60
N GLY A 58 -10.53 6.25 -12.40
CA GLY A 58 -11.77 5.55 -12.09
C GLY A 58 -12.05 5.45 -10.60
N PRO A 59 -13.24 4.94 -10.24
CA PRO A 59 -13.66 4.82 -8.86
C PRO A 59 -12.95 3.66 -8.14
N ALA A 60 -12.81 3.80 -6.83
CA ALA A 60 -12.42 2.72 -5.92
C ALA A 60 -13.27 2.78 -4.64
N ALA A 61 -13.28 1.71 -3.85
CA ALA A 61 -13.81 1.73 -2.49
C ALA A 61 -13.02 2.70 -1.59
N GLY A 62 -13.63 3.12 -0.47
CA GLY A 62 -12.96 3.94 0.55
C GLY A 62 -11.86 3.19 1.30
N ASP A 63 -11.95 1.86 1.39
CA ASP A 63 -10.88 1.04 1.96
C ASP A 63 -10.39 0.09 0.86
N VAL A 64 -9.16 0.29 0.40
CA VAL A 64 -8.67 -0.35 -0.83
C VAL A 64 -7.15 -0.40 -0.87
N VAL A 65 -6.62 -1.46 -1.46
CA VAL A 65 -5.19 -1.67 -1.74
C VAL A 65 -5.02 -2.02 -3.23
N LEU A 66 -3.91 -1.59 -3.84
CA LEU A 66 -3.48 -1.96 -5.18
C LEU A 66 -2.51 -3.13 -5.15
N VAL A 67 -2.66 -4.03 -6.12
CA VAL A 67 -1.65 -5.07 -6.42
C VAL A 67 -1.50 -5.22 -7.93
N ASP A 68 -0.41 -5.83 -8.36
CA ASP A 68 -0.24 -6.24 -9.75
C ASP A 68 -1.26 -7.32 -10.12
N GLY A 69 -1.87 -7.18 -11.29
CA GLY A 69 -2.75 -8.18 -11.88
C GLY A 69 -2.20 -8.77 -13.17
N ARG A 70 -2.95 -9.69 -13.80
CA ARG A 70 -2.51 -10.41 -15.01
C ARG A 70 -2.47 -9.54 -16.26
N THR A 71 -3.44 -8.65 -16.39
CA THR A 71 -3.69 -7.81 -17.58
C THR A 71 -3.52 -6.33 -17.29
N GLY A 72 -3.26 -5.99 -16.04
CA GLY A 72 -3.30 -4.64 -15.49
C GLY A 72 -3.47 -4.73 -13.98
N PRO A 73 -3.47 -3.58 -13.28
CA PRO A 73 -3.61 -3.54 -11.83
C PRO A 73 -4.91 -4.14 -11.33
N MET A 74 -4.91 -4.57 -10.08
CA MET A 74 -6.10 -5.00 -9.35
C MET A 74 -6.31 -4.14 -8.12
N LEU A 75 -7.56 -3.78 -7.86
CA LEU A 75 -7.96 -3.12 -6.61
C LEU A 75 -8.59 -4.15 -5.69
N LEU A 76 -7.97 -4.34 -4.53
CA LEU A 76 -8.47 -5.16 -3.45
C LEU A 76 -9.36 -4.28 -2.59
N GLN A 77 -10.67 -4.33 -2.85
CA GLN A 77 -11.66 -3.53 -2.13
C GLN A 77 -11.95 -4.21 -0.79
N ARG A 78 -11.43 -3.58 0.26
CA ARG A 78 -11.45 -4.07 1.65
C ARG A 78 -12.78 -3.76 2.31
N SER A 79 -12.85 -4.02 3.62
CA SER A 79 -13.87 -3.57 4.57
C SER A 79 -15.19 -3.10 3.95
N GLN A 80 -16.25 -3.91 4.05
CA GLN A 80 -17.61 -3.62 3.57
C GLN A 80 -17.82 -3.74 2.05
N SER A 81 -16.76 -3.71 1.23
CA SER A 81 -16.84 -4.02 -0.20
C SER A 81 -16.50 -5.49 -0.50
N ASP A 82 -15.42 -6.00 0.09
CA ASP A 82 -14.97 -7.40 -0.02
C ASP A 82 -15.00 -7.93 -1.46
N SER A 83 -14.31 -7.25 -2.39
CA SER A 83 -14.23 -7.65 -3.81
C SER A 83 -12.87 -7.34 -4.43
N LEU A 84 -12.57 -7.97 -5.56
CA LEU A 84 -11.42 -7.63 -6.40
C LEU A 84 -11.93 -6.97 -7.68
N LEU A 85 -11.51 -5.73 -7.94
CA LEU A 85 -11.79 -5.03 -9.18
C LEU A 85 -10.59 -5.16 -10.12
N LEU A 86 -10.80 -5.73 -11.29
CA LEU A 86 -9.74 -6.02 -12.25
C LEU A 86 -9.68 -4.91 -13.31
N LEU A 87 -8.48 -4.36 -13.53
CA LEU A 87 -8.24 -3.40 -14.58
C LEU A 87 -7.42 -4.02 -15.73
N ASP A 88 -7.60 -3.49 -16.93
CA ASP A 88 -6.65 -3.67 -18.04
C ASP A 88 -5.54 -2.62 -18.04
N GLU A 89 -4.60 -2.72 -18.98
CA GLU A 89 -3.48 -1.78 -19.16
C GLU A 89 -3.93 -0.33 -19.48
N THR A 90 -5.18 -0.15 -19.91
CA THR A 90 -5.80 1.16 -20.15
C THR A 90 -6.50 1.72 -18.91
N LEU A 91 -6.45 0.98 -17.79
CA LEU A 91 -7.11 1.25 -16.53
C LEU A 91 -8.64 1.19 -16.62
N SER A 92 -9.17 0.45 -17.61
CA SER A 92 -10.60 0.16 -17.70
C SER A 92 -10.96 -1.03 -16.83
N ILE A 93 -12.09 -0.95 -16.13
CA ILE A 93 -12.63 -2.08 -15.35
C ILE A 93 -13.06 -3.18 -16.32
N THR A 94 -12.42 -4.35 -16.21
CA THR A 94 -12.76 -5.51 -17.04
C THR A 94 -13.67 -6.50 -16.33
N ASP A 95 -13.54 -6.61 -15.01
CA ASP A 95 -14.32 -7.54 -14.19
C ASP A 95 -14.33 -7.11 -12.72
N GLU A 96 -15.26 -7.66 -11.95
CA GLU A 96 -15.29 -7.54 -10.50
C GLU A 96 -15.62 -8.90 -9.88
N TRP A 97 -14.76 -9.38 -8.99
CA TRP A 97 -14.92 -10.66 -8.30
C TRP A 97 -15.34 -10.43 -6.86
N PRO A 98 -16.62 -10.62 -6.51
CA PRO A 98 -17.07 -10.50 -5.14
C PRO A 98 -16.58 -11.66 -4.28
N LEU A 99 -16.13 -11.36 -3.07
CA LEU A 99 -15.82 -12.34 -2.03
C LEU A 99 -16.91 -12.36 -0.96
N ALA A 100 -16.75 -13.28 0.00
CA ALA A 100 -17.63 -13.32 1.15
C ALA A 100 -17.41 -12.08 2.03
N ALA A 101 -18.51 -11.56 2.61
CA ALA A 101 -18.45 -10.44 3.54
C ALA A 101 -17.51 -10.75 4.72
N GLY A 102 -16.68 -9.77 5.09
CA GLY A 102 -15.71 -9.88 6.17
C GLY A 102 -14.41 -10.60 5.78
N THR A 103 -14.18 -10.86 4.50
CA THR A 103 -12.89 -11.41 4.03
C THR A 103 -11.74 -10.45 4.36
N ASN A 104 -11.97 -9.14 4.20
CA ASN A 104 -11.00 -8.08 4.45
C ASN A 104 -9.64 -8.38 3.79
N ILE A 105 -9.64 -8.33 2.45
CA ILE A 105 -8.50 -8.69 1.60
C ILE A 105 -7.35 -7.70 1.81
N HIS A 106 -6.20 -8.14 2.29
CA HIS A 106 -5.07 -7.25 2.52
C HIS A 106 -4.01 -7.29 1.43
N ASP A 107 -3.84 -8.44 0.76
CA ASP A 107 -2.85 -8.61 -0.30
C ASP A 107 -3.23 -9.78 -1.23
N ALA A 108 -2.65 -9.83 -2.42
CA ALA A 108 -2.80 -10.94 -3.34
C ALA A 108 -1.54 -11.16 -4.20
N GLN A 109 -1.25 -12.43 -4.50
CA GLN A 109 -0.12 -12.83 -5.34
C GLN A 109 -0.58 -13.79 -6.45
N ILE A 110 -0.22 -13.47 -7.69
CA ILE A 110 -0.45 -14.35 -8.83
C ILE A 110 0.69 -15.37 -8.89
N ILE A 111 0.37 -16.66 -8.75
CA ILE A 111 1.34 -17.76 -8.83
C ILE A 111 0.83 -18.78 -9.85
N GLY A 112 1.49 -18.83 -11.00
CA GLY A 112 1.01 -19.61 -12.15
C GLY A 112 -0.38 -19.14 -12.61
N GLN A 113 -1.36 -20.02 -12.60
CA GLN A 113 -2.76 -19.73 -12.97
C GLN A 113 -3.64 -19.35 -11.78
N ASP A 114 -3.12 -19.43 -10.57
CA ASP A 114 -3.88 -19.20 -9.35
C ASP A 114 -3.58 -17.82 -8.78
N LEU A 115 -4.54 -17.29 -8.03
CA LEU A 115 -4.41 -16.06 -7.25
C LEU A 115 -4.50 -16.42 -5.77
N PHE A 116 -3.40 -16.24 -5.05
CA PHE A 116 -3.32 -16.41 -3.60
C PHE A 116 -3.72 -15.09 -2.94
N ILE A 117 -4.52 -15.15 -1.88
CA ILE A 117 -5.09 -13.96 -1.24
C ILE A 117 -4.84 -14.02 0.27
N ALA A 118 -4.23 -12.97 0.80
CA ALA A 118 -4.21 -12.69 2.23
C ALA A 118 -5.54 -12.08 2.64
N ALA A 119 -6.27 -12.80 3.48
CA ALA A 119 -7.56 -12.37 4.01
C ALA A 119 -7.41 -12.13 5.51
N TYR A 120 -7.32 -10.85 5.91
CA TYR A 120 -7.08 -10.46 7.30
C TYR A 120 -8.19 -10.94 8.23
N GLY A 121 -9.43 -11.04 7.72
CA GLY A 121 -10.59 -11.47 8.52
C GLY A 121 -10.73 -12.99 8.68
N LEU A 122 -9.86 -13.79 8.07
CA LEU A 122 -10.00 -15.25 7.98
C LEU A 122 -8.77 -15.99 8.53
N ALA A 123 -8.98 -17.24 8.95
CA ALA A 123 -7.91 -18.19 9.29
C ALA A 123 -7.48 -19.04 8.09
N ASP A 124 -7.53 -18.47 6.89
CA ASP A 124 -7.17 -19.14 5.64
C ASP A 124 -6.45 -18.16 4.69
N ILE A 125 -5.51 -18.69 3.90
CA ILE A 125 -5.14 -18.07 2.61
C ILE A 125 -6.11 -18.61 1.56
N LEU A 126 -6.78 -17.73 0.83
CA LEU A 126 -7.68 -18.13 -0.24
C LEU A 126 -6.90 -18.33 -1.54
N ILE A 127 -7.29 -19.32 -2.33
CA ILE A 127 -6.72 -19.55 -3.66
C ILE A 127 -7.88 -19.50 -4.66
N LEU A 128 -7.88 -18.50 -5.53
CA LEU A 128 -8.82 -18.37 -6.63
C LEU A 128 -8.20 -18.89 -7.92
N ASP A 129 -9.03 -19.40 -8.83
CA ASP A 129 -8.63 -19.67 -10.21
C ASP A 129 -8.65 -18.40 -11.07
N ALA A 130 -8.26 -18.54 -12.34
CA ALA A 130 -8.21 -17.43 -13.30
C ALA A 130 -9.58 -16.82 -13.64
N THR A 131 -10.68 -17.43 -13.19
CA THR A 131 -12.06 -16.93 -13.36
C THR A 131 -12.64 -16.33 -12.07
N GLY A 132 -11.80 -16.18 -11.04
CA GLY A 132 -12.21 -15.62 -9.75
C GLY A 132 -12.98 -16.58 -8.86
N GLN A 133 -13.07 -17.87 -9.23
CA GLN A 133 -13.74 -18.86 -8.40
C GLN A 133 -12.79 -19.41 -7.34
N LEU A 134 -13.31 -19.61 -6.13
CA LEU A 134 -12.54 -20.24 -5.05
C LEU A 134 -12.17 -21.67 -5.44
N LYS A 135 -10.87 -21.90 -5.61
CA LYS A 135 -10.29 -23.19 -5.98
C LYS A 135 -9.87 -23.99 -4.75
N ASN A 136 -9.19 -23.34 -3.80
CA ASN A 136 -8.74 -24.00 -2.56
C ASN A 136 -8.52 -23.00 -1.41
N ARG A 137 -8.19 -23.54 -0.22
CA ARG A 137 -7.76 -22.80 0.98
C ARG A 137 -6.54 -23.46 1.59
N ILE A 138 -5.60 -22.66 2.07
CA ILE A 138 -4.54 -23.10 2.98
C ILE A 138 -4.97 -22.70 4.38
N SER A 139 -5.27 -23.68 5.23
CA SER A 139 -5.71 -23.41 6.59
C SER A 139 -4.56 -22.90 7.45
N LEU A 140 -4.86 -21.86 8.24
CA LEU A 140 -3.96 -21.26 9.19
C LEU A 140 -4.41 -21.45 10.65
N THR A 141 -5.36 -22.36 10.90
CA THR A 141 -5.94 -22.60 12.24
C THR A 141 -4.87 -22.89 13.31
N ASP A 142 -3.77 -23.55 12.94
CA ASP A 142 -2.69 -23.87 13.87
C ASP A 142 -1.79 -22.67 14.23
N TYR A 143 -2.00 -21.52 13.57
CA TYR A 143 -1.21 -20.30 13.69
C TYR A 143 -2.04 -19.11 14.20
N THR A 144 -3.28 -19.34 14.62
CA THR A 144 -4.16 -18.29 15.16
C THR A 144 -3.83 -17.98 16.61
N ASP A 145 -4.25 -16.80 17.07
CA ASP A 145 -4.26 -16.47 18.49
C ASP A 145 -5.62 -16.78 19.15
N ALA A 146 -5.91 -16.14 20.28
CA ALA A 146 -7.08 -16.40 21.11
C ALA A 146 -8.42 -16.06 20.44
N ASP A 147 -8.45 -15.16 19.45
CA ASP A 147 -9.69 -14.83 18.73
C ASP A 147 -9.95 -15.76 17.52
N GLY A 148 -9.03 -16.68 17.25
CA GLY A 148 -9.11 -17.66 16.18
C GLY A 148 -8.76 -17.10 14.80
N ARG A 149 -8.09 -15.94 14.74
CA ARG A 149 -7.55 -15.37 13.52
C ARG A 149 -6.03 -15.15 13.64
N PRO A 150 -5.31 -15.13 12.51
CA PRO A 150 -3.88 -14.85 12.50
C PRO A 150 -3.54 -13.49 11.85
N GLU A 151 -4.55 -12.76 11.36
CA GLU A 151 -4.38 -11.47 10.66
C GLU A 151 -3.36 -11.55 9.53
N VAL A 152 -3.67 -12.37 8.52
CA VAL A 152 -2.83 -12.53 7.32
C VAL A 152 -2.69 -11.18 6.63
N HIS A 153 -1.47 -10.66 6.54
CA HIS A 153 -1.25 -9.28 6.12
C HIS A 153 -0.64 -9.17 4.71
N GLN A 154 0.51 -9.79 4.46
CA GLN A 154 1.23 -9.70 3.19
C GLN A 154 1.67 -11.05 2.66
N LEU A 155 1.75 -11.16 1.34
CA LEU A 155 2.16 -12.30 0.55
C LEU A 155 3.33 -11.90 -0.36
N HIS A 156 4.47 -12.58 -0.24
CA HIS A 156 5.63 -12.29 -1.09
C HIS A 156 6.22 -13.56 -1.69
N LEU A 157 6.28 -13.62 -3.02
CA LEU A 157 6.92 -14.72 -3.73
C LEU A 157 8.43 -14.46 -3.85
N ILE A 158 9.25 -15.24 -3.13
CA ILE A 158 10.71 -15.14 -3.15
C ILE A 158 11.30 -16.51 -3.44
N ASN A 159 12.12 -16.61 -4.48
CA ASN A 159 12.80 -17.86 -4.86
C ASN A 159 11.84 -19.07 -4.94
N ASN A 160 10.66 -18.87 -5.55
CA ASN A 160 9.56 -19.85 -5.69
C ASN A 160 8.89 -20.29 -4.37
N LYS A 161 9.13 -19.62 -3.26
CA LYS A 161 8.42 -19.83 -2.00
C LYS A 161 7.57 -18.61 -1.67
N LEU A 162 6.37 -18.87 -1.16
CA LEU A 162 5.45 -17.84 -0.74
C LEU A 162 5.70 -17.54 0.75
N TYR A 163 6.24 -16.36 1.03
CA TYR A 163 6.41 -15.82 2.37
C TYR A 163 5.15 -15.09 2.78
N VAL A 164 4.66 -15.38 3.99
CA VAL A 164 3.40 -14.83 4.49
C VAL A 164 3.61 -14.23 5.87
N THR A 165 3.22 -12.97 6.04
CA THR A 165 3.27 -12.31 7.34
C THR A 165 1.93 -12.41 8.06
N LEU A 166 1.99 -12.81 9.33
CA LEU A 166 0.85 -12.86 10.25
C LEU A 166 1.06 -11.81 11.34
N GLN A 167 0.10 -10.91 11.50
CA GLN A 167 0.18 -9.92 12.57
C GLN A 167 -0.14 -10.52 13.94
N ASN A 168 -1.00 -11.54 13.99
CA ASN A 168 -1.46 -12.20 15.21
C ASN A 168 -1.97 -11.19 16.25
N LEU A 169 -2.80 -10.25 15.81
CA LEU A 169 -3.36 -9.22 16.68
C LEU A 169 -4.67 -9.73 17.26
N ASP A 170 -4.73 -9.89 18.58
CA ASP A 170 -5.89 -10.48 19.25
C ASP A 170 -6.95 -9.40 19.58
N PHE A 171 -8.11 -9.47 18.93
CA PHE A 171 -9.24 -8.56 19.15
C PHE A 171 -10.30 -9.11 20.12
N SER A 172 -10.03 -10.22 20.83
CA SER A 172 -10.99 -10.89 21.74
C SER A 172 -11.49 -9.99 22.88
N GLN A 173 -10.74 -8.95 23.26
CA GLN A 173 -11.08 -8.02 24.33
C GLN A 173 -11.58 -6.65 23.85
N GLY A 174 -11.75 -6.43 22.54
CA GLY A 174 -12.31 -5.19 21.99
C GLY A 174 -11.59 -4.68 20.74
N LEU A 175 -11.80 -3.39 20.44
CA LEU A 175 -11.28 -2.75 19.22
C LEU A 175 -9.79 -2.39 19.30
N THR A 176 -9.23 -2.31 20.50
CA THR A 176 -7.79 -2.18 20.68
C THR A 176 -7.20 -3.59 20.77
N PRO A 177 -6.40 -4.02 19.78
CA PRO A 177 -5.86 -5.37 19.79
C PRO A 177 -4.86 -5.56 20.91
N GLN A 178 -4.82 -6.77 21.47
CA GLN A 178 -3.67 -7.22 22.24
C GLN A 178 -2.56 -7.60 21.27
N VAL A 179 -1.37 -7.06 21.51
CA VAL A 179 -0.20 -7.34 20.68
C VAL A 179 0.57 -8.49 21.31
N PRO A 180 0.84 -9.58 20.58
CA PRO A 180 1.57 -10.73 21.08
C PRO A 180 3.05 -10.41 21.25
N ASP A 181 3.80 -11.33 21.86
CA ASP A 181 5.27 -11.21 21.97
C ASP A 181 5.97 -11.27 20.60
N HIS A 182 5.36 -11.93 19.61
CA HIS A 182 5.88 -12.12 18.26
C HIS A 182 4.74 -12.21 17.23
N GLY A 183 5.04 -11.77 16.01
CA GLY A 183 4.27 -12.11 14.81
C GLY A 183 4.89 -13.35 14.16
N ARG A 184 4.41 -13.72 12.98
CA ARG A 184 4.94 -14.88 12.25
C ARG A 184 5.30 -14.58 10.82
N LEU A 185 6.35 -15.24 10.35
CA LEU A 185 6.71 -15.36 8.95
C LEU A 185 6.59 -16.82 8.55
N LEU A 186 5.52 -17.16 7.82
CA LEU A 186 5.34 -18.50 7.27
C LEU A 186 6.03 -18.61 5.91
N VAL A 187 6.56 -19.80 5.63
CA VAL A 187 7.09 -20.17 4.30
C VAL A 187 6.23 -21.29 3.75
N ILE A 188 5.64 -21.04 2.59
CA ILE A 188 4.70 -21.95 1.95
C ILE A 188 5.25 -22.34 0.59
N ASP A 189 5.21 -23.64 0.30
CA ASP A 189 5.38 -24.13 -1.06
C ASP A 189 4.08 -23.88 -1.84
N PRO A 190 4.06 -23.01 -2.85
CA PRO A 190 2.82 -22.68 -3.55
C PRO A 190 2.33 -23.80 -4.48
N GLU A 191 3.20 -24.75 -4.88
CA GLU A 191 2.80 -25.89 -5.71
C GLU A 191 2.09 -26.95 -4.88
N THR A 192 2.68 -27.33 -3.75
CA THR A 192 2.09 -28.33 -2.85
C THR A 192 1.08 -27.74 -1.87
N GLN A 193 1.09 -26.41 -1.70
CA GLN A 193 0.24 -25.65 -0.77
C GLN A 193 0.45 -26.09 0.69
N ILE A 194 1.70 -26.44 1.01
CA ILE A 194 2.12 -26.91 2.34
C ILE A 194 2.93 -25.79 2.99
N ILE A 195 2.63 -25.53 4.27
CA ILE A 195 3.44 -24.66 5.11
C ILE A 195 4.68 -25.46 5.53
N GLU A 196 5.84 -25.03 5.05
CA GLU A 196 7.12 -25.72 5.24
C GLU A 196 7.86 -25.24 6.49
N ALA A 197 7.65 -23.97 6.86
CA ALA A 197 8.27 -23.37 8.02
C ALA A 197 7.43 -22.23 8.60
N ASP A 198 7.68 -21.95 9.87
CA ASP A 198 7.12 -20.87 10.66
C ASP A 198 8.24 -20.28 11.51
N TYR A 199 8.47 -18.98 11.35
CA TYR A 199 9.49 -18.26 12.10
C TYR A 199 8.85 -17.17 12.95
N PRO A 200 9.13 -17.12 14.27
CA PRO A 200 8.73 -15.99 15.08
C PRO A 200 9.52 -14.76 14.63
N ILE A 201 8.82 -13.68 14.36
CA ILE A 201 9.39 -12.37 13.99
C ILE A 201 8.85 -11.29 14.93
N PRO A 202 9.43 -10.07 14.94
CA PRO A 202 8.90 -9.00 15.77
C PRO A 202 7.39 -8.77 15.51
N PRO A 203 6.61 -8.45 16.54
CA PRO A 203 5.16 -8.43 16.47
C PRO A 203 4.61 -7.38 15.53
N ASN A 204 3.40 -7.65 15.01
CA ASN A 204 2.68 -6.79 14.09
C ASN A 204 3.52 -6.38 12.83
N PRO A 205 4.00 -7.36 12.03
CA PRO A 205 4.57 -7.10 10.71
C PRO A 205 3.57 -6.34 9.84
N LEU A 206 3.91 -5.10 9.49
CA LEU A 206 3.00 -4.14 8.88
C LEU A 206 3.37 -3.78 7.44
N THR A 207 4.65 -3.69 7.11
CA THR A 207 5.03 -3.14 5.79
C THR A 207 5.08 -4.17 4.69
N ASP A 208 5.17 -3.69 3.44
CA ASP A 208 5.71 -4.49 2.34
C ASP A 208 7.08 -5.06 2.72
N LEU A 209 7.42 -6.22 2.15
CA LEU A 209 8.74 -6.81 2.24
C LEU A 209 9.68 -6.22 1.17
N ILE A 210 10.63 -5.39 1.62
CA ILE A 210 11.50 -4.63 0.73
C ILE A 210 12.84 -5.35 0.52
N SER A 211 13.22 -5.60 -0.73
CA SER A 211 14.56 -6.09 -1.04
C SER A 211 15.61 -5.00 -0.80
N LYS A 212 16.55 -5.25 0.10
CA LYS A 212 17.75 -4.43 0.30
C LYS A 212 18.82 -4.76 -0.74
N ASN A 213 18.94 -6.05 -1.04
CA ASN A 213 19.78 -6.61 -2.11
C ASN A 213 19.26 -8.01 -2.47
N SER A 214 19.99 -8.74 -3.31
CA SER A 214 19.58 -10.07 -3.79
C SER A 214 19.30 -11.10 -2.69
N ASN A 215 19.85 -10.91 -1.48
CA ASN A 215 19.79 -11.89 -0.40
C ASN A 215 19.16 -11.35 0.89
N LEU A 216 18.97 -10.05 1.02
CA LEU A 216 18.48 -9.44 2.26
C LEU A 216 17.18 -8.69 2.01
N TYR A 217 16.21 -8.95 2.87
CA TYR A 217 14.92 -8.28 2.87
C TYR A 217 14.68 -7.56 4.19
N LEU A 218 13.86 -6.54 4.12
CA LEU A 218 13.50 -5.64 5.21
C LEU A 218 11.99 -5.66 5.40
N LEU A 219 11.57 -5.75 6.64
CA LEU A 219 10.17 -5.76 7.04
C LEU A 219 9.98 -4.82 8.23
N GLY A 220 9.06 -3.88 8.11
CA GLY A 220 8.66 -3.02 9.21
C GLY A 220 7.64 -3.73 10.08
N CYS A 221 7.99 -3.93 11.35
CA CYS A 221 7.13 -4.50 12.38
C CYS A 221 6.73 -3.39 13.34
N ASN A 222 5.44 -3.07 13.44
CA ASN A 222 5.02 -1.90 14.21
C ASN A 222 4.89 -2.18 15.73
N GLY A 223 4.90 -3.45 16.11
CA GLY A 223 4.64 -3.88 17.49
C GLY A 223 3.34 -3.30 18.03
N SER A 224 3.38 -2.82 19.27
CA SER A 224 2.25 -2.20 19.96
C SER A 224 2.22 -0.70 19.76
N TRP A 225 1.11 -0.16 19.28
CA TRP A 225 0.85 1.29 19.25
C TRP A 225 0.86 1.94 20.64
N SER A 226 0.80 1.15 21.72
CA SER A 226 0.84 1.65 23.10
C SER A 226 2.22 1.54 23.76
N HIS A 227 3.17 0.80 23.15
CA HIS A 227 4.49 0.54 23.75
C HIS A 227 5.62 0.78 22.76
N GLN A 228 6.56 1.65 23.14
CA GLN A 228 7.67 2.09 22.30
C GLN A 228 8.81 1.07 22.15
N ASN A 229 8.84 0.01 22.97
CA ASN A 229 9.88 -1.01 22.99
C ASN A 229 9.49 -2.29 22.23
N THR A 230 8.51 -2.20 21.32
CA THR A 230 8.01 -3.35 20.55
C THR A 230 8.02 -2.99 19.07
N GLY A 231 8.72 -3.77 18.25
CA GLY A 231 8.82 -3.54 16.81
C GLY A 231 10.08 -2.76 16.37
N GLY A 232 10.08 -2.32 15.12
CA GLY A 232 11.22 -1.75 14.42
C GLY A 232 11.35 -2.29 13.00
N ILE A 233 12.55 -2.20 12.43
CA ILE A 233 12.87 -2.72 11.10
C ILE A 233 13.62 -4.05 11.25
N PHE A 234 12.93 -5.12 10.88
CA PHE A 234 13.46 -6.47 10.87
C PHE A 234 14.14 -6.75 9.53
N GLN A 235 15.35 -7.30 9.58
CA GLN A 235 16.12 -7.71 8.41
C GLN A 235 16.35 -9.21 8.47
N PHE A 236 16.16 -9.91 7.35
CA PHE A 236 16.47 -11.34 7.27
C PHE A 236 16.96 -11.75 5.87
N ASP A 237 17.62 -12.90 5.82
CA ASP A 237 17.96 -13.62 4.59
C ASP A 237 16.95 -14.76 4.38
N PRO A 238 16.25 -14.85 3.23
CA PRO A 238 15.33 -15.94 2.93
C PRO A 238 15.96 -17.35 3.02
N ALA A 239 17.29 -17.48 2.86
CA ALA A 239 18.00 -18.74 3.01
C ALA A 239 18.20 -19.15 4.48
N THR A 240 18.15 -18.20 5.42
CA THR A 240 18.22 -18.43 6.87
C THR A 240 17.30 -17.46 7.63
N PRO A 241 15.95 -17.55 7.47
CA PRO A 241 15.03 -16.58 8.06
C PRO A 241 15.05 -16.59 9.60
N ASP A 242 15.41 -17.72 10.19
CA ASP A 242 15.58 -17.93 11.64
C ASP A 242 16.69 -17.07 12.27
N ARG A 243 17.55 -16.45 11.45
CA ARG A 243 18.65 -15.59 11.88
C ARG A 243 18.37 -14.10 11.69
N GLY A 244 17.13 -13.72 11.37
CA GLY A 244 16.79 -12.32 11.22
C GLY A 244 16.96 -11.52 12.52
N GLU A 245 17.13 -10.21 12.37
CA GLU A 245 17.38 -9.30 13.50
C GLU A 245 16.70 -7.94 13.28
N LEU A 246 16.42 -7.23 14.38
CA LEU A 246 16.04 -5.83 14.31
C LEU A 246 17.30 -4.98 14.08
N ILE A 247 17.36 -4.29 12.95
CA ILE A 247 18.44 -3.35 12.62
C ILE A 247 18.14 -1.93 13.09
N ILE A 248 16.86 -1.63 13.34
CA ILE A 248 16.38 -0.40 13.98
C ILE A 248 15.26 -0.82 14.92
N ASP A 249 15.30 -0.43 16.19
CA ASP A 249 14.18 -0.60 17.11
C ASP A 249 13.20 0.58 17.03
N LYS A 250 11.97 0.38 17.51
CA LYS A 250 10.93 1.41 17.48
C LYS A 250 11.30 2.68 18.25
N GLU A 251 12.04 2.56 19.35
CA GLU A 251 12.55 3.73 20.09
C GLU A 251 13.47 4.58 19.20
N SER A 252 14.35 3.94 18.43
CA SER A 252 15.23 4.61 17.46
C SER A 252 14.47 5.18 16.26
N LEU A 253 13.36 4.57 15.84
CA LEU A 253 12.46 5.17 14.86
C LEU A 253 11.90 6.50 15.37
N GLY A 254 11.50 6.53 16.64
CA GLY A 254 10.87 7.68 17.30
C GLY A 254 9.37 7.79 17.03
N GLY A 255 8.71 6.67 16.71
CA GLY A 255 7.29 6.62 16.39
C GLY A 255 6.85 5.29 15.79
N ASP A 256 5.55 5.21 15.48
CA ASP A 256 4.95 4.09 14.76
C ASP A 256 5.09 4.27 13.24
N LEU A 257 5.24 3.18 12.50
CA LEU A 257 5.10 3.16 11.05
C LEU A 257 3.67 3.52 10.65
N THR A 258 3.50 4.35 9.62
CA THR A 258 2.18 4.91 9.29
C THR A 258 1.29 3.98 8.46
N GLY A 259 1.83 2.89 7.90
CA GLY A 259 1.05 1.94 7.11
C GLY A 259 1.91 0.93 6.34
N THR A 260 1.26 0.14 5.48
CA THR A 260 1.91 -0.94 4.71
C THR A 260 3.02 -0.43 3.79
N HIS A 261 2.79 0.69 3.11
CA HIS A 261 3.76 1.26 2.17
C HIS A 261 4.71 2.28 2.81
N SER A 262 4.94 2.19 4.12
CA SER A 262 5.70 3.20 4.88
C SER A 262 7.22 2.99 4.89
N LEU A 263 7.74 1.93 4.25
CA LEU A 263 9.16 1.59 4.22
C LEU A 263 9.69 1.52 2.79
N ALA A 264 10.85 2.13 2.55
CA ALA A 264 11.57 2.04 1.28
C ALA A 264 13.09 1.92 1.50
N TYR A 265 13.78 1.26 0.58
CA TYR A 265 15.24 1.29 0.49
C TYR A 265 15.66 2.01 -0.80
N PHE A 266 16.33 3.16 -0.65
CA PHE A 266 16.67 4.04 -1.77
C PHE A 266 17.99 4.77 -1.48
N GLU A 267 18.89 4.79 -2.47
CA GLU A 267 20.22 5.43 -2.38
C GLU A 267 21.02 5.00 -1.13
N ASP A 268 21.06 3.70 -0.84
CA ASP A 268 21.72 3.10 0.33
C ASP A 268 21.21 3.61 1.69
N ARG A 269 19.95 4.08 1.72
CA ARG A 269 19.26 4.54 2.93
C ARG A 269 17.91 3.85 3.09
N LEU A 270 17.53 3.67 4.34
CA LEU A 270 16.21 3.22 4.76
C LEU A 270 15.35 4.47 4.94
N TRP A 271 14.25 4.57 4.22
CA TRP A 271 13.31 5.69 4.28
C TRP A 271 12.00 5.23 4.88
N LEU A 272 11.47 6.01 5.83
CA LEU A 272 10.27 5.65 6.55
C LEU A 272 9.33 6.82 6.77
N THR A 273 8.03 6.56 6.67
CA THR A 273 7.00 7.45 7.22
C THR A 273 6.59 6.94 8.60
N ILE A 274 6.75 7.80 9.60
CA ILE A 274 6.39 7.48 10.99
C ILE A 274 5.39 8.48 11.55
N SER A 275 4.50 8.06 12.44
CA SER A 275 3.75 8.92 13.34
C SER A 275 4.51 9.02 14.66
N ALA A 276 5.04 10.21 14.95
CA ALA A 276 5.72 10.49 16.20
C ALA A 276 4.71 11.00 17.23
N THR A 277 4.76 10.47 18.45
CA THR A 277 3.89 10.91 19.54
C THR A 277 4.10 12.41 19.77
N ASP A 278 3.01 13.19 19.73
CA ASP A 278 2.97 14.65 19.89
C ASP A 278 3.62 15.50 18.78
N GLU A 279 4.20 14.91 17.74
CA GLU A 279 4.86 15.64 16.62
C GLU A 279 4.24 15.35 15.24
N GLY A 280 3.03 14.79 15.19
CA GLY A 280 2.36 14.45 13.94
C GLY A 280 3.08 13.31 13.19
N SER A 281 3.32 13.45 11.89
CA SER A 281 4.06 12.45 11.10
C SER A 281 5.32 13.01 10.44
N GLN A 282 6.33 12.15 10.28
CA GLN A 282 7.66 12.50 9.80
C GLN A 282 8.10 11.56 8.68
N LEU A 283 8.74 12.13 7.66
CA LEU A 283 9.60 11.38 6.75
C LEU A 283 11.00 11.36 7.36
N VAL A 284 11.47 10.15 7.70
CA VAL A 284 12.79 9.93 8.27
C VAL A 284 13.62 9.04 7.37
N SER A 285 14.94 9.11 7.53
CA SER A 285 15.83 8.13 6.93
C SER A 285 16.94 7.71 7.87
N PHE A 286 17.48 6.53 7.62
CA PHE A 286 18.66 5.97 8.28
C PHE A 286 19.66 5.52 7.21
N ASN A 287 20.92 5.39 7.59
CA ASN A 287 21.87 4.65 6.76
C ASN A 287 21.43 3.17 6.65
N SER A 288 22.04 2.41 5.73
CA SER A 288 21.67 1.02 5.49
C SER A 288 21.89 0.07 6.67
N GLN A 289 22.55 0.49 7.75
CA GLN A 289 22.76 -0.28 8.98
C GLN A 289 21.86 0.19 10.14
N GLY A 290 20.94 1.12 9.90
CA GLY A 290 20.00 1.61 10.91
C GLY A 290 20.52 2.76 11.80
N GLY A 291 21.68 3.34 11.49
CA GLY A 291 22.20 4.54 12.16
C GLY A 291 21.89 5.84 11.40
N ASP A 292 22.43 6.97 11.87
CA ASP A 292 22.34 8.27 11.18
C ASP A 292 20.90 8.69 10.83
N ARG A 293 20.03 8.71 11.85
CA ARG A 293 18.64 9.16 11.71
C ARG A 293 18.60 10.62 11.26
N GLN A 294 17.88 10.87 10.17
CA GLN A 294 17.63 12.20 9.62
C GLN A 294 16.14 12.41 9.41
N VAL A 295 15.65 13.63 9.71
CA VAL A 295 14.27 14.03 9.41
C VAL A 295 14.28 14.92 8.17
N HIS A 296 13.48 14.59 7.17
CA HIS A 296 13.42 15.28 5.88
C HIS A 296 12.16 16.10 5.70
N PHE A 297 11.04 15.62 6.26
CA PHE A 297 9.75 16.29 6.18
C PHE A 297 8.93 16.01 7.44
N LYS A 298 8.09 16.97 7.84
CA LYS A 298 7.19 16.84 8.99
C LYS A 298 5.83 17.45 8.67
N THR A 299 4.79 16.86 9.24
CA THR A 299 3.43 17.40 9.28
C THR A 299 2.94 17.37 10.72
N GLU A 300 2.16 18.37 11.13
CA GLU A 300 1.56 18.42 12.48
C GLU A 300 0.47 17.36 12.68
N GLU A 301 -0.09 16.84 11.58
CA GLU A 301 -1.09 15.77 11.55
C GLU A 301 -0.45 14.42 11.21
N TRP A 302 -1.15 13.31 11.50
CA TRP A 302 -0.79 11.97 11.02
C TRP A 302 -1.21 11.80 9.56
N ALA A 303 -0.38 12.34 8.66
CA ALA A 303 -0.73 12.58 7.27
C ALA A 303 0.20 11.88 6.27
N LEU A 304 1.37 11.39 6.65
CA LEU A 304 2.25 10.72 5.69
C LEU A 304 1.84 9.26 5.49
N GLY A 305 1.45 8.90 4.26
CA GLY A 305 0.76 7.63 3.99
C GLY A 305 1.60 6.52 3.34
N CYS A 306 2.49 6.87 2.41
CA CYS A 306 3.15 5.91 1.55
C CYS A 306 4.51 6.44 1.07
N LEU A 307 5.40 5.51 0.73
CA LEU A 307 6.63 5.72 0.01
C LEU A 307 6.65 4.86 -1.25
N TYR A 308 7.23 5.37 -2.33
CA TYR A 308 7.41 4.60 -3.55
C TYR A 308 8.72 4.96 -4.22
N VAL A 309 9.52 3.93 -4.53
CA VAL A 309 10.82 4.09 -5.20
C VAL A 309 10.63 3.97 -6.69
N SER A 310 11.03 5.01 -7.42
CA SER A 310 11.27 4.94 -8.86
C SER A 310 12.77 5.00 -9.14
N THR A 311 13.18 4.76 -10.40
CA THR A 311 14.59 4.64 -10.79
C THR A 311 15.46 5.81 -10.32
N ASP A 312 14.94 7.03 -10.33
CA ASP A 312 15.70 8.26 -10.08
C ASP A 312 15.23 9.06 -8.86
N ARG A 313 14.16 8.65 -8.18
CA ARG A 313 13.60 9.39 -7.05
C ARG A 313 12.70 8.55 -6.15
N LEU A 314 12.55 9.04 -4.93
CA LEU A 314 11.59 8.57 -3.94
C LEU A 314 10.36 9.49 -3.96
N TRP A 315 9.18 8.89 -4.00
CA TRP A 315 7.89 9.55 -3.87
C TRP A 315 7.34 9.39 -2.46
N LEU A 316 6.65 10.42 -1.98
CA LEU A 316 5.97 10.46 -0.68
C LEU A 316 4.50 10.82 -0.90
N CYS A 317 3.59 10.01 -0.37
CA CYS A 317 2.17 10.35 -0.25
C CYS A 317 1.96 11.27 0.97
N ASP A 318 1.61 12.53 0.72
CA ASP A 318 1.17 13.49 1.74
C ASP A 318 -0.37 13.55 1.77
N ARG A 319 -0.95 13.13 2.89
CA ARG A 319 -2.41 13.05 3.12
C ARG A 319 -2.93 14.19 3.99
N SER A 320 -2.19 15.28 4.15
CA SER A 320 -2.60 16.40 5.01
C SER A 320 -3.98 16.93 4.61
N ALA A 321 -4.83 17.17 5.61
CA ALA A 321 -6.20 17.56 5.37
C ALA A 321 -6.28 18.91 4.62
N GLY A 322 -7.03 18.93 3.52
CA GLY A 322 -7.20 20.13 2.68
C GLY A 322 -6.04 20.46 1.75
N VAL A 323 -4.89 19.80 1.87
CA VAL A 323 -3.71 19.99 0.99
C VAL A 323 -2.95 18.66 0.82
N SER A 324 -3.61 17.68 0.18
CA SER A 324 -3.02 16.35 -0.05
C SER A 324 -2.42 16.20 -1.46
N GLY A 325 -1.38 15.39 -1.59
CA GLY A 325 -0.72 15.20 -2.87
C GLY A 325 0.54 14.34 -2.81
N LEU A 326 1.30 14.37 -3.90
CA LEU A 326 2.58 13.69 -4.04
C LEU A 326 3.73 14.67 -3.83
N ARG A 327 4.77 14.23 -3.12
CA ARG A 327 6.07 14.92 -2.99
C ARG A 327 7.18 14.00 -3.51
N GLN A 328 8.33 14.57 -3.88
CA GLN A 328 9.44 13.79 -4.45
C GLN A 328 10.81 14.22 -3.92
N SER A 329 11.77 13.29 -3.90
CA SER A 329 13.11 13.56 -3.37
C SER A 329 13.94 14.54 -4.21
N THR A 330 13.66 14.69 -5.51
CA THR A 330 14.45 15.54 -6.43
C THR A 330 14.39 17.03 -6.10
N ASP A 331 13.38 17.48 -5.37
CA ASP A 331 13.28 18.85 -4.84
C ASP A 331 13.37 18.90 -3.31
N GLY A 332 13.81 17.81 -2.67
CA GLY A 332 13.84 17.70 -1.21
C GLY A 332 12.44 17.68 -0.59
N PHE A 333 11.44 17.15 -1.30
CA PHE A 333 10.03 17.06 -0.89
C PHE A 333 9.34 18.41 -0.71
N SER A 334 9.87 19.48 -1.30
CA SER A 334 9.38 20.84 -1.08
C SER A 334 8.06 21.13 -1.82
N ASN A 335 7.92 20.61 -3.04
CA ASN A 335 6.74 20.86 -3.86
C ASN A 335 5.69 19.77 -3.64
N LEU A 336 4.43 20.22 -3.54
CA LEU A 336 3.27 19.34 -3.49
C LEU A 336 2.61 19.31 -4.87
N ILE A 337 2.40 18.11 -5.39
CA ILE A 337 1.59 17.87 -6.59
C ILE A 337 0.23 17.40 -6.10
N GLU A 338 -0.75 18.30 -6.15
CA GLU A 338 -2.07 18.07 -5.58
C GLU A 338 -2.78 16.87 -6.22
N THR A 339 -3.42 16.09 -5.36
CA THR A 339 -4.31 14.99 -5.74
C THR A 339 -5.76 15.35 -5.42
N ARG A 340 -6.72 14.62 -5.99
CA ARG A 340 -8.15 14.88 -5.76
C ARG A 340 -8.60 14.37 -4.39
N LEU A 341 -8.07 13.22 -3.98
CA LEU A 341 -8.22 12.66 -2.64
C LEU A 341 -6.82 12.38 -2.06
N PRO A 342 -6.70 12.16 -0.75
CA PRO A 342 -5.42 11.84 -0.15
C PRO A 342 -4.81 10.56 -0.74
N PRO A 343 -3.57 10.59 -1.27
CA PRO A 343 -2.96 9.41 -1.89
C PRO A 343 -2.57 8.39 -0.81
N SER A 344 -2.78 7.09 -1.07
CA SER A 344 -2.50 6.01 -0.11
C SER A 344 -1.49 4.99 -0.63
N GLN A 345 -1.33 4.86 -1.94
CA GLN A 345 -0.43 3.90 -2.56
C GLN A 345 -0.09 4.32 -3.99
N LEU A 346 1.08 3.89 -4.46
CA LEU A 346 1.57 4.07 -5.82
C LEU A 346 1.95 2.70 -6.40
N LEU A 347 1.64 2.47 -7.68
CA LEU A 347 2.01 1.26 -8.41
C LEU A 347 2.62 1.64 -9.77
N ASN A 348 3.64 0.91 -10.22
CA ASN A 348 4.20 1.11 -11.56
C ASN A 348 3.22 0.61 -12.65
N LEU A 349 3.13 1.31 -13.78
CA LEU A 349 2.36 0.88 -14.96
C LEU A 349 3.22 0.62 -16.20
N ASP A 350 4.54 0.73 -16.09
CA ASP A 350 5.50 0.53 -17.19
C ASP A 350 6.08 -0.88 -17.27
#